data_AF-A0A2M8LFY9-F1
#
_entry.id   AF-A0A2M8LFY9-F1
#
_cell.length_a   1.000
_cell.length_b   1.000
_cell.length_c   1.000
_cell.angle_alpha   90.00
_cell.angle_beta   90.00
_cell.angle_gamma   90.00
#
_symmetry.space_group_name_H-M   'P 1'
#
loop_
_entity.id
_entity.type
_entity.pdbx_description
1 polymer ?
#
loop_
_entity_poly.entity_id
_entity_poly.type
_entity_poly.pdbx_seq_one_letter_code
_entity_poly.pdbx_strand_id
1 'polypeptide(L)'
;MTREEIVKLIENSLLKDEAKRALLTLIIDKGLTREVIDHIKETFDNDIIDSLKEAGVDITQTEEFKSAESEFAAVAEQAKAQLDSDMSGIESEMKKVQAEMGQQLDDLQAQVIKDKIAE
;
A
#
# COMPACT_ATOMS: atom_id res chain seq x y z
N MET A 1 -5.10 18.11 13.47
CA MET A 1 -5.01 19.20 12.48
C MET A 1 -6.33 19.32 11.74
N THR A 2 -6.79 20.53 11.51
CA THR A 2 -8.03 20.85 10.79
C THR A 2 -7.75 21.11 9.31
N ARG A 3 -8.81 21.17 8.50
CA ARG A 3 -8.71 21.49 7.07
C ARG A 3 -8.10 22.85 6.80
N GLU A 4 -8.49 23.84 7.59
CA GLU A 4 -8.00 25.22 7.46
C GLU A 4 -6.52 25.34 7.81
N GLU A 5 -6.05 24.56 8.80
CA GLU A 5 -4.62 24.51 9.15
C GLU A 5 -3.78 23.92 8.02
N ILE A 6 -4.24 22.86 7.36
CA ILE A 6 -3.52 22.22 6.25
C ILE A 6 -3.51 23.10 5.00
N VAL A 7 -4.64 23.74 4.68
CA VAL A 7 -4.70 24.71 3.57
C VAL A 7 -3.73 25.85 3.80
N LYS A 8 -3.69 26.44 5.00
CA LYS A 8 -2.73 27.50 5.35
C LYS A 8 -1.28 27.02 5.26
N LEU A 9 -0.99 25.78 5.64
CA LEU A 9 0.36 25.22 5.50
C LEU A 9 0.78 25.08 4.03
N ILE A 10 -0.14 24.63 3.16
CA ILE A 10 0.12 24.53 1.72
C ILE A 10 0.31 25.93 1.12
N GLU A 11 -0.55 26.89 1.44
CA GLU A 11 -0.45 28.26 0.91
C GLU A 11 0.86 28.95 1.32
N ASN A 12 1.25 28.81 2.60
CA ASN A 12 2.47 29.41 3.15
C ASN A 12 3.75 28.60 2.87
N SER A 13 3.65 27.44 2.21
CA SER A 13 4.82 26.65 1.87
C SER A 13 5.68 27.29 0.79
N LEU A 14 6.91 26.80 0.63
CA LEU A 14 7.80 27.17 -0.48
C LEU A 14 7.54 26.34 -1.74
N LEU A 15 6.52 25.47 -1.74
CA LEU A 15 6.13 24.67 -2.89
C LEU A 15 5.85 25.55 -4.11
N LYS A 16 6.11 25.02 -5.30
CA LYS A 16 5.73 25.65 -6.57
C LYS A 16 4.20 25.86 -6.61
N ASP A 17 3.76 26.96 -7.22
CA ASP A 17 2.33 27.33 -7.30
C ASP A 17 1.46 26.22 -7.93
N GLU A 18 2.02 25.48 -8.89
CA GLU A 18 1.35 24.33 -9.50
C GLU A 18 1.12 23.18 -8.51
N ALA A 19 2.13 22.86 -7.68
CA ALA A 19 2.01 21.84 -6.64
C ALA A 19 1.02 22.27 -5.54
N LYS A 20 1.06 23.55 -5.13
CA LYS A 20 0.08 24.12 -4.19
C LYS A 20 -1.34 23.97 -4.70
N ARG A 21 -1.59 24.35 -5.96
CA ARG A 21 -2.91 24.23 -6.60
C ARG A 21 -3.36 22.78 -6.68
N ALA A 22 -2.48 21.87 -7.10
CA ALA A 22 -2.78 20.45 -7.18
C ALA A 22 -3.21 19.88 -5.81
N LEU A 23 -2.46 20.17 -4.74
CA LEU A 23 -2.79 19.71 -3.39
C LEU A 23 -4.10 20.31 -2.87
N LEU A 24 -4.36 21.60 -3.12
CA LEU A 24 -5.61 22.25 -2.73
C LEU A 24 -6.82 21.65 -3.47
N THR A 25 -6.69 21.40 -4.78
CA THR A 25 -7.72 20.69 -5.56
C THR A 25 -7.95 19.29 -5.01
N LEU A 26 -6.90 18.57 -4.64
CA LEU A 26 -7.00 17.23 -4.07
C LEU A 26 -7.75 17.22 -2.73
N ILE A 27 -7.51 18.21 -1.88
CA ILE A 27 -8.27 18.43 -0.63
C ILE A 27 -9.73 18.81 -0.90
N ILE A 28 -10.01 19.55 -1.98
CA ILE A 28 -11.37 19.94 -2.36
C ILE A 28 -12.16 18.74 -2.89
N ASP A 29 -11.56 17.94 -3.77
CA ASP A 29 -12.22 16.85 -4.47
C ASP A 29 -12.38 15.60 -3.60
N LYS A 30 -11.35 15.25 -2.82
CA LYS A 30 -11.33 14.02 -2.02
C LYS A 30 -11.51 14.25 -0.52
N GLY A 31 -11.44 15.50 -0.07
CA GLY A 31 -11.41 15.82 1.35
C GLY A 31 -10.07 15.48 2.02
N LEU A 32 -10.02 15.66 3.33
CA LEU A 32 -8.84 15.32 4.14
C LEU A 32 -8.88 13.87 4.59
N THR A 33 -8.63 12.97 3.66
CA THR A 33 -8.42 11.55 3.95
C THR A 33 -6.96 11.29 4.31
N ARG A 34 -6.68 10.13 4.89
CA ARG A 34 -5.31 9.71 5.22
C ARG A 34 -4.41 9.69 3.98
N GLU A 35 -4.91 9.19 2.87
CA GLU A 35 -4.20 9.17 1.58
C GLU A 35 -3.84 10.58 1.08
N VAL A 36 -4.75 11.54 1.23
CA VAL A 36 -4.48 12.94 0.86
C VAL A 36 -3.41 13.55 1.76
N ILE A 37 -3.46 13.27 3.07
CA ILE A 37 -2.44 13.73 4.02
C ILE A 37 -1.07 13.13 3.70
N ASP A 38 -1.00 11.84 3.41
CA ASP A 38 0.25 11.15 3.10
C ASP A 38 0.84 11.70 1.78
N HIS A 39 0.01 11.96 0.77
CA HIS A 39 0.45 12.58 -0.48
C HIS A 39 0.94 14.03 -0.31
N ILE A 40 0.28 14.81 0.57
CA ILE A 40 0.76 16.16 0.93
C ILE A 40 2.16 16.06 1.55
N LYS A 41 2.36 15.16 2.52
CA LYS A 41 3.68 14.97 3.16
C LYS A 41 4.77 14.60 2.16
N GLU A 42 4.49 13.62 1.31
CA GLU A 42 5.44 13.18 0.27
C GLU A 42 5.83 14.34 -0.67
N THR A 43 4.87 15.19 -1.03
CA THR A 43 5.13 16.38 -1.86
C THR A 43 6.05 17.37 -1.15
N PHE A 44 5.85 17.59 0.15
CA PHE A 44 6.73 18.44 0.96
C PHE A 44 8.13 17.83 1.12
N ASP A 45 8.23 16.54 1.42
CA ASP A 45 9.50 15.85 1.62
C ASP A 45 10.35 15.89 0.34
N ASN A 46 9.73 15.65 -0.83
CA ASN A 46 10.42 15.73 -2.11
C ASN A 46 10.90 17.15 -2.43
N ASP A 47 10.09 18.19 -2.18
CA ASP A 47 10.50 19.58 -2.41
C ASP A 47 11.62 20.03 -1.46
N ILE A 48 11.62 19.53 -0.21
CA ILE A 48 12.72 19.74 0.74
C ILE A 48 14.00 19.05 0.24
N ILE A 49 13.91 17.79 -0.20
CA ILE A 49 15.05 17.04 -0.74
C ILE A 49 15.63 17.75 -1.97
N ASP A 50 14.77 18.19 -2.89
CA ASP A 50 15.20 18.89 -4.11
C ASP A 50 15.83 20.25 -3.77
N SER A 51 15.25 21.00 -2.84
CA SER A 51 15.81 22.26 -2.35
C SER A 51 17.18 22.06 -1.67
N LEU A 52 17.35 20.99 -0.91
CA LEU A 52 18.63 20.64 -0.27
C LEU A 52 19.68 20.23 -1.31
N LYS A 53 19.28 19.45 -2.33
CA LYS A 53 20.15 19.10 -3.47
C LYS A 53 20.59 20.34 -4.24
N GLU A 54 19.68 21.28 -4.54
CA GLU A 54 20.00 22.55 -5.19
C GLU A 54 20.94 23.42 -4.34
N ALA A 55 20.81 23.36 -3.02
CA ALA A 55 21.74 24.02 -2.08
C ALA A 55 23.10 23.30 -1.93
N GLY A 56 23.33 22.20 -2.66
CA GLY A 56 24.56 21.41 -2.60
C GLY A 56 24.67 20.52 -1.35
N VAL A 57 23.59 20.39 -0.59
CA VAL A 57 23.48 19.52 0.58
C VAL A 57 22.75 18.25 0.15
N ASP A 58 23.51 17.26 -0.30
CA ASP A 58 22.93 15.95 -0.62
C ASP A 58 22.69 15.17 0.67
N ILE A 59 21.52 15.39 1.29
CA ILE A 59 21.12 14.65 2.50
C ILE A 59 20.93 13.16 2.24
N THR A 60 20.79 12.72 0.98
CA THR A 60 20.70 11.28 0.67
C THR A 60 22.02 10.55 0.90
N GLN A 61 23.12 11.29 1.02
CA GLN A 61 24.44 10.74 1.31
C GLN A 61 24.78 10.72 2.81
N THR A 62 23.96 11.31 3.68
CA THR A 62 24.22 11.34 5.12
C THR A 62 24.03 9.94 5.72
N GLU A 63 24.77 9.63 6.79
CA GLU A 63 24.62 8.36 7.49
C GLU A 63 23.20 8.18 8.04
N GLU A 64 22.56 9.24 8.51
CA GLU A 64 21.20 9.19 9.05
C GLU A 64 20.17 8.81 7.98
N PHE A 65 20.27 9.38 6.77
CA PHE A 65 19.37 9.02 5.67
C PHE A 65 19.59 7.59 5.20
N LYS A 66 20.86 7.16 5.05
CA LYS A 66 21.21 5.79 4.69
C LYS A 66 20.77 4.77 5.74
N SER A 67 20.87 5.12 7.02
CA SER A 67 20.41 4.26 8.12
C SER A 67 18.88 4.13 8.13
N ALA A 68 18.15 5.25 7.95
CA ALA A 68 16.70 5.23 7.87
C ALA A 68 16.19 4.48 6.63
N GLU A 69 16.84 4.66 5.48
CA GLU A 69 16.55 3.92 4.24
C GLU A 69 16.80 2.42 4.43
N SER A 70 17.91 2.03 5.06
CA SER A 70 18.22 0.63 5.34
C SER A 70 17.23 -0.01 6.32
N GLU A 71 16.80 0.70 7.37
CA GLU A 71 15.75 0.21 8.28
C GLU A 71 14.43 0.03 7.55
N PHE A 72 14.04 1.00 6.73
CA PHE A 72 12.80 0.92 5.96
C PHE A 72 12.83 -0.22 4.95
N ALA A 73 13.95 -0.42 4.25
CA ALA A 73 14.14 -1.54 3.33
C ALA A 73 14.03 -2.89 4.05
N ALA A 74 14.60 -3.03 5.26
CA ALA A 74 14.50 -4.25 6.05
C ALA A 74 13.05 -4.53 6.50
N VAL A 75 12.31 -3.50 6.91
CA VAL A 75 10.88 -3.62 7.25
C VAL A 75 10.05 -4.01 6.02
N ALA A 76 10.35 -3.42 4.86
CA ALA A 76 9.67 -3.74 3.60
C ALA A 76 9.95 -5.18 3.14
N GLU A 77 11.19 -5.68 3.28
CA GLU A 77 11.54 -7.07 3.01
C GLU A 77 10.82 -8.04 3.95
N GLN A 78 10.74 -7.74 5.24
CA GLN A 78 9.97 -8.54 6.19
C GLN A 78 8.48 -8.56 5.86
N ALA A 79 7.90 -7.40 5.54
CA ALA A 79 6.49 -7.30 5.15
C ALA A 79 6.22 -8.09 3.86
N LYS A 80 7.12 -8.03 2.87
CA LYS A 80 7.03 -8.82 1.64
C LYS A 80 7.12 -10.32 1.90
N ALA A 81 8.08 -10.75 2.73
CA ALA A 81 8.24 -12.16 3.10
C ALA A 81 7.00 -12.71 3.83
N GLN A 82 6.39 -11.90 4.70
CA GLN A 82 5.13 -12.26 5.35
C GLN A 82 4.00 -12.40 4.33
N LEU A 83 3.88 -11.46 3.39
CA LEU A 83 2.85 -11.49 2.35
C LEU A 83 3.00 -12.70 1.42
N ASP A 84 4.23 -13.06 1.04
CA ASP A 84 4.54 -14.26 0.25
C ASP A 84 4.21 -15.56 1.02
N SER A 85 4.47 -15.59 2.33
CA SER A 85 4.09 -16.70 3.21
C SER A 85 2.58 -16.85 3.31
N ASP A 86 1.86 -15.74 3.50
CA ASP A 86 0.40 -15.74 3.63
C ASP A 86 -0.26 -16.17 2.31
N MET A 87 0.24 -15.70 1.15
CA MET A 87 -0.21 -16.17 -0.16
C MET A 87 0.03 -17.67 -0.37
N SER A 88 1.18 -18.18 0.07
CA SER A 88 1.49 -19.62 0.00
C SER A 88 0.54 -20.45 0.86
N GLY A 89 0.14 -19.92 2.02
CA GLY A 89 -0.88 -20.52 2.89
C GLY A 89 -2.25 -20.58 2.21
N ILE A 90 -2.68 -19.47 1.60
CA ILE A 90 -3.95 -19.37 0.87
C ILE A 90 -4.00 -20.33 -0.32
N GLU A 91 -2.91 -20.47 -1.09
CA GLU A 91 -2.85 -21.44 -2.19
C GLU A 91 -2.99 -22.88 -1.72
N SER A 92 -2.39 -23.22 -0.57
CA SER A 92 -2.49 -24.54 0.03
C SER A 92 -3.91 -24.84 0.50
N GLU A 93 -4.56 -23.87 1.16
CA GLU A 93 -5.97 -23.98 1.56
C GLU A 93 -6.89 -24.10 0.35
N MET A 94 -6.68 -23.32 -0.72
CA MET A 94 -7.46 -23.45 -1.95
C MET A 94 -7.33 -24.84 -2.58
N LYS A 95 -6.11 -25.40 -2.66
CA LYS A 95 -5.91 -26.77 -3.16
C LYS A 95 -6.63 -27.80 -2.29
N LYS A 96 -6.63 -27.62 -0.97
CA LYS A 96 -7.33 -28.51 -0.05
C LYS A 96 -8.85 -28.45 -0.24
N VAL A 97 -9.42 -27.24 -0.31
CA VAL A 97 -10.84 -27.04 -0.60
C VAL A 97 -11.23 -27.64 -1.95
N GLN A 98 -10.40 -27.47 -2.97
CA GLN A 98 -10.64 -28.02 -4.30
C GLN A 98 -10.62 -29.57 -4.30
N ALA A 99 -9.71 -30.17 -3.53
CA ALA A 99 -9.64 -31.62 -3.35
C ALA A 99 -10.86 -32.15 -2.58
N GLU A 100 -11.24 -31.53 -1.46
CA GLU A 100 -12.41 -31.91 -0.67
C GLU A 100 -13.71 -31.80 -1.48
N MET A 101 -13.85 -30.73 -2.28
CA MET A 101 -15.02 -30.52 -3.13
C MET A 101 -15.08 -31.52 -4.29
N GLY A 102 -13.95 -31.89 -4.89
CA GLY A 102 -13.89 -32.96 -5.90
C GLY A 102 -14.31 -34.31 -5.33
N GLN A 103 -13.85 -34.64 -4.12
CA GLN A 103 -14.19 -35.87 -3.43
C GLN A 103 -15.69 -35.95 -3.09
N GLN A 104 -16.28 -34.83 -2.64
CA GLN A 104 -17.72 -34.73 -2.39
C GLN A 104 -18.55 -34.86 -3.67
N LEU A 105 -18.09 -34.31 -4.80
CA LEU A 105 -18.77 -34.46 -6.09
C LEU A 105 -18.72 -35.91 -6.58
N ASP A 106 -17.58 -36.59 -6.44
CA ASP A 106 -17.43 -38.00 -6.80
C ASP A 106 -18.33 -38.90 -5.92
N ASP A 107 -18.38 -38.64 -4.61
CA ASP A 107 -19.26 -39.37 -3.69
C ASP A 107 -20.75 -39.15 -3.99
N LEU A 108 -21.13 -37.93 -4.36
CA LEU A 108 -22.51 -37.61 -4.80
C LEU A 108 -22.86 -38.33 -6.10
N GLN A 109 -21.95 -38.33 -7.09
CA GLN A 109 -22.18 -39.06 -8.34
C GLN A 109 -22.28 -40.57 -8.09
N ALA A 110 -21.44 -41.12 -7.22
CA ALA A 110 -21.48 -42.54 -6.86
C ALA A 110 -22.78 -42.91 -6.13
N GLN A 111 -23.30 -42.05 -5.25
CA GLN A 111 -24.61 -42.25 -4.61
C GLN A 111 -25.76 -42.18 -5.63
N VAL A 112 -25.77 -41.18 -6.51
CA VAL A 112 -26.81 -41.05 -7.55
C VAL A 112 -26.80 -42.25 -8.51
N ILE A 113 -25.63 -42.79 -8.84
CA ILE A 113 -25.51 -44.01 -9.65
C ILE A 113 -26.02 -45.22 -8.86
N LYS A 114 -25.68 -45.36 -7.58
CA LYS A 114 -26.20 -46.45 -6.73
C LYS A 114 -27.72 -46.41 -6.63
N ASP A 115 -28.30 -45.24 -6.41
CA ASP A 115 -29.75 -45.08 -6.29
C ASP A 115 -30.48 -45.38 -7.62
N LYS A 116 -29.88 -45.04 -8.76
CA LYS A 116 -30.41 -45.40 -10.10
C LYS A 116 -30.30 -46.87 -10.46
N ILE A 117 -29.41 -47.63 -9.82
CA ILE A 117 -29.25 -49.08 -10.05
C ILE A 117 -30.14 -49.88 -9.08
N ALA A 118 -30.59 -49.27 -7.99
CA ALA A 118 -31.45 -49.87 -6.97
C ALA A 118 -32.96 -49.69 -7.23
N GLU A 119 -33.35 -48.88 -8.23
CA GLU A 119 -34.68 -48.84 -8.86
C GLU A 119 -34.81 -49.87 -9.99
#